data_AF-I3S669-F1
#
_entry.id   AF-I3S669-F1
#
_cell.length_a   1.000
_cell.length_b   1.000
_cell.length_c   1.000
_cell.angle_alpha   90.00
_cell.angle_beta   90.00
_cell.angle_gamma   90.00
#
_symmetry.space_group_name_H-M   'P 1'
#
loop_
_entity.id
_entity.type
_entity.pdbx_description
1 polymer ?
#
loop_
_entity_poly.entity_id
_entity_poly.type
_entity_poly.pdbx_seq_one_letter_code
_entity_poly.pdbx_strand_id
1 'polypeptide(L)' 'MLCSVWWAVIWTVWNHRNDVIFRDEEVQMHKAMEMVKLKSWQWLNARKHNFSYSLYEWYCDSLSCIQFS' A
#
# COMPACT_ATOMS: atom_id res chain seq x y z
N MET A 1 12.01 0.31 6.77
CA MET A 1 10.62 0.73 6.48
C MET A 1 10.29 0.78 5.01
N LEU A 2 11.10 1.47 4.20
CA LEU A 2 10.91 1.56 2.74
C LEU A 2 10.80 0.18 2.07
N CYS A 3 11.55 -0.82 2.54
CA CYS A 3 11.44 -2.19 2.04
C CYS A 3 10.02 -2.77 2.23
N SER A 4 9.37 -2.54 3.38
CA SER A 4 8.03 -3.07 3.66
C SER A 4 6.96 -2.41 2.79
N VAL A 5 7.09 -1.12 2.54
CA VAL A 5 6.22 -0.38 1.60
C VAL A 5 6.44 -0.91 0.18
N TRP A 6 7.70 -1.09 -0.24
CA TRP A 6 8.03 -1.67 -1.54
C TRP A 6 7.47 -3.08 -1.74
N TRP A 7 7.56 -3.94 -0.72
CA TRP A 7 6.94 -5.27 -0.75
C TRP A 7 5.42 -5.17 -0.92
N ALA A 8 4.76 -4.24 -0.22
CA ALA A 8 3.32 -4.03 -0.37
C ALA A 8 2.96 -3.54 -1.78
N VAL A 9 3.77 -2.66 -2.37
CA VAL A 9 3.60 -2.17 -3.76
C VAL A 9 3.69 -3.34 -4.74
N ILE A 10 4.80 -4.09 -4.71
CA ILE A 10 5.04 -5.21 -5.64
C ILE A 10 3.94 -6.26 -5.49
N TRP A 11 3.58 -6.61 -4.26
CA TRP A 11 2.52 -7.59 -3.97
C TRP A 11 1.16 -7.14 -4.53
N THR A 12 0.80 -5.86 -4.35
CA THR A 12 -0.48 -5.34 -4.81
C THR A 12 -0.53 -5.26 -6.33
N VAL A 13 0.55 -4.83 -6.99
CA VAL A 13 0.65 -4.80 -8.46
C VAL A 13 0.59 -6.23 -9.03
N TRP A 14 1.28 -7.17 -8.40
CA TRP A 14 1.24 -8.58 -8.80
C TRP A 14 -0.18 -9.17 -8.73
N ASN A 15 -0.89 -8.94 -7.62
CA ASN A 15 -2.27 -9.41 -7.48
C ASN A 15 -3.22 -8.73 -8.46
N HIS A 16 -3.13 -7.40 -8.62
CA HIS A 16 -3.96 -6.67 -9.60
C HIS A 16 -3.76 -7.21 -11.01
N ARG A 17 -2.51 -7.48 -11.40
CA ARG A 17 -2.21 -8.12 -12.70
C ARG A 17 -2.83 -9.52 -12.80
N ASN A 18 -2.78 -10.31 -11.74
CA ASN A 18 -3.38 -11.64 -11.74
C ASN A 18 -4.90 -11.57 -11.84
N ASP A 19 -5.55 -10.63 -11.17
CA ASP A 19 -6.99 -10.45 -11.27
C ASP A 19 -7.40 -10.05 -12.69
N VAL A 20 -6.64 -9.17 -13.35
CA VAL A 20 -6.84 -8.84 -14.77
C VAL A 20 -6.73 -10.07 -15.68
N ILE A 21 -5.71 -10.92 -15.47
CA ILE A 21 -5.44 -12.07 -16.34
C ILE A 21 -6.40 -13.24 -16.08
N PHE A 22 -6.69 -13.53 -14.81
CA PHE A 22 -7.39 -14.75 -14.40
C PHE A 22 -8.87 -14.51 -14.06
N ARG A 23 -9.29 -13.27 -13.82
CA ARG A 23 -10.69 -12.93 -13.46
C ARG A 23 -11.38 -12.02 -14.46
N ASP A 24 -10.73 -11.72 -15.59
CA ASP A 24 -11.24 -10.81 -16.63
C ASP A 24 -11.59 -9.41 -16.07
N GLU A 25 -10.84 -8.97 -15.04
CA GLU A 25 -11.00 -7.63 -14.51
C GLU A 25 -10.31 -6.59 -15.40
N GLU A 26 -10.88 -5.38 -15.48
CA GLU A 26 -10.26 -4.29 -16.21
C GLU A 26 -9.00 -3.75 -15.52
N VAL A 27 -8.04 -3.29 -16.33
CA VAL A 27 -6.86 -2.59 -15.83
C VAL A 27 -7.26 -1.21 -15.30
N GLN A 28 -7.53 -1.14 -13.99
CA GLN A 28 -7.87 0.11 -13.32
C GLN A 28 -6.72 0.58 -12.43
N MET A 29 -5.77 1.30 -13.03
CA MET A 29 -4.54 1.76 -12.36
C MET A 29 -4.84 2.62 -11.12
N HIS A 30 -5.90 3.42 -11.14
CA HIS A 30 -6.35 4.18 -9.97
C HIS A 30 -6.70 3.27 -8.79
N LYS A 31 -7.48 2.20 -9.03
CA LYS A 31 -7.83 1.23 -7.98
C LYS A 31 -6.59 0.52 -7.45
N ALA A 32 -5.66 0.14 -8.33
CA ALA A 32 -4.40 -0.46 -7.93
C ALA A 32 -3.59 0.47 -7.01
N MET A 33 -3.49 1.76 -7.36
CA MET A 33 -2.79 2.76 -6.55
C MET A 33 -3.44 2.96 -5.16
N GLU A 34 -4.76 2.99 -5.11
CA GLU A 34 -5.50 3.09 -3.85
C GLU A 34 -5.30 1.84 -2.97
N MET A 35 -5.31 0.65 -3.57
CA MET A 35 -4.98 -0.59 -2.86
C MET A 35 -3.55 -0.59 -2.34
N VAL A 36 -2.58 -0.06 -3.10
CA VAL A 36 -1.18 0.06 -2.66
C VAL A 36 -1.08 0.92 -1.41
N LYS A 37 -1.71 2.10 -1.40
CA LYS A 37 -1.70 2.99 -0.24
C LYS A 37 -2.34 2.34 0.99
N LEU A 38 -3.50 1.72 0.82
CA LEU A 38 -4.19 1.03 1.90
C LEU A 38 -3.38 -0.16 2.45
N LYS A 39 -2.86 -1.02 1.58
CA LYS A 39 -2.11 -2.22 1.99
C LYS A 39 -0.78 -1.87 2.64
N SER A 40 -0.06 -0.87 2.13
CA SER A 40 1.18 -0.39 2.75
C SER A 40 0.92 0.19 4.14
N TRP A 41 -0.13 0.98 4.32
CA TRP A 41 -0.56 1.47 5.64
C TRP A 41 -0.92 0.33 6.60
N GLN A 42 -1.75 -0.63 6.16
CA GLN A 42 -2.13 -1.80 6.96
C GLN A 42 -0.90 -2.61 7.41
N TRP A 43 0.07 -2.80 6.52
CA TRP A 43 1.29 -3.53 6.82
C TRP A 43 2.19 -2.78 7.80
N LEU A 44 2.30 -1.47 7.69
CA LEU A 44 3.05 -0.65 8.64
C LEU A 44 2.38 -0.68 10.01
N ASN A 45 1.08 -0.44 10.07
CA ASN A 45 0.30 -0.47 11.31
C ASN A 45 0.37 -1.83 12.02
N ALA A 46 0.34 -2.94 11.27
CA ALA A 46 0.43 -4.29 11.84
C ALA A 46 1.85 -4.67 12.31
N ARG A 47 2.90 -4.12 11.70
CA ARG A 47 4.30 -4.52 11.97
C ARG A 47 5.04 -3.58 12.93
N LYS A 48 4.59 -2.33 13.07
CA LYS A 48 5.28 -1.31 13.86
C LYS A 48 4.46 -0.94 15.09
N HIS A 49 5.02 -1.24 16.25
CA HIS A 49 4.41 -0.94 17.55
C HIS A 49 4.23 0.58 17.82
N ASN A 50 4.96 1.44 17.08
CA ASN A 50 4.92 2.90 17.22
C ASN A 50 4.40 3.62 15.95
N PHE A 51 3.79 2.89 15.00
CA PHE A 51 3.17 3.53 13.85
C PHE A 51 1.73 3.94 14.22
N SER A 52 1.55 5.18 14.66
CA SER A 52 0.25 5.71 15.10
C SER A 52 -0.40 6.68 14.11
N TYR A 53 -0.02 6.62 12.84
CA TYR A 53 -0.57 7.50 11.80
C TYR A 53 -1.89 6.93 11.27
N SER A 54 -2.90 7.78 11.14
CA SER A 54 -4.15 7.45 10.49
C SER A 54 -3.95 7.21 8.99
N LEU A 55 -4.91 6.54 8.35
CA LEU A 55 -4.91 6.36 6.90
C LEU A 55 -4.95 7.72 6.18
N TYR A 56 -5.61 8.72 6.75
CA TYR A 56 -5.68 10.07 6.19
C TYR A 56 -4.30 10.75 6.16
N GLU A 57 -3.57 10.73 7.28
CA GLU A 57 -2.22 11.30 7.37
C GLU A 57 -1.27 10.60 6.39
N TRP A 58 -1.38 9.27 6.29
CA TRP A 58 -0.63 8.47 5.33
C TRP A 58 -0.89 8.88 3.87
N TYR A 59 -2.15 9.20 3.55
CA TYR A 59 -2.56 9.62 2.21
C TYR A 59 -2.09 11.04 1.88
N CYS A 60 -2.09 11.94 2.85
CA CYS A 60 -1.64 13.31 2.68
C CYS A 60 -0.11 13.39 2.54
N ASP A 61 0.64 12.68 3.38
CA ASP A 61 2.09 12.69 3.36
C ASP A 61 2.69 11.37 3.86
N SER A 62 2.77 10.40 2.95
CA SER A 62 3.35 9.08 3.25
C SER A 62 4.85 9.16 3.55
N LEU A 63 5.58 10.14 3.01
CA LEU A 63 7.04 10.22 3.21
C LEU A 63 7.36 10.61 4.65
N SER A 64 6.65 11.61 5.19
CA SER A 64 6.77 12.02 6.58
C SER A 64 6.37 10.89 7.55
N CYS A 65 5.31 10.14 7.24
CA CYS A 65 4.89 9.00 8.06
C CYS A 65 5.94 7.87 8.12
N ILE A 66 6.75 7.70 7.07
CA ILE A 66 7.82 6.69 6.99
C ILE A 66 9.12 7.17 7.63
N GLN A 67 9.43 8.46 7.56
CA GLN A 67 10.69 9.00 8.08
C GLN A 67 10.70 9.14 9.61
N PHE A 68 9.54 9.42 10.22
CA PHE A 68 9.41 9.68 11.65
C PHE A 68 8.85 8.49 12.47
N SER A 69 8.87 7.25 11.95
CA SER A 69 8.33 6.05 12.65
C SER A 69 9.33 4.93 12.98
#